data_AF-A0A6C0J8R9-F1
#
_entry.id   AF-A0A6C0J8R9-F1
#
_cell.length_a   1.000
_cell.length_b   1.000
_cell.length_c   1.000
_cell.angle_alpha   90.00
_cell.angle_beta   90.00
_cell.angle_gamma   90.00
#
_symmetry.space_group_name_H-M   'P 1'
#
loop_
_entity.id
_entity.type
_entity.pdbx_description
1 polymer ?
#
loop_
_entity_poly.entity_id
_entity_poly.type
_entity_poly.pdbx_seq_one_letter_code
_entity_poly.pdbx_strand_id
1 'polypeptide(L)'
;MDSSSNIYKYNLETLSTLDENSTIYYEENKLFVENRMFGRFRYGNNQEKIKEIITVSFYHYYNQLLMQLYKDDDYNNIYNLLKDAITGILNLSNNINLIEEEKKVYDSIRIELNKLLLEIYLEKTNYDDNVIKDKNEKCSYFMNSLIILKNKIKRLVIYVGNFFK
;
A
#
# COMPACT_ATOMS: atom_id res chain seq x y z
N MET A 1 -13.72 24.23 -1.63
CA MET A 1 -12.93 23.92 -0.43
C MET A 1 -12.42 22.51 -0.62
N ASP A 2 -11.18 22.39 -1.10
CA ASP A 2 -10.56 21.09 -1.36
C ASP A 2 -10.57 20.28 -0.08
N SER A 3 -11.16 19.08 -0.12
CA SER A 3 -11.05 18.13 0.99
C SER A 3 -9.56 17.94 1.23
N SER A 4 -9.08 18.29 2.42
CA SER A 4 -7.71 18.06 2.84
C SER A 4 -7.37 16.59 2.54
N SER A 5 -6.59 16.36 1.48
CA SER A 5 -6.11 15.02 1.12
C SER A 5 -5.50 14.42 2.37
N ASN A 6 -6.03 13.28 2.83
CA ASN A 6 -5.47 12.67 4.04
C ASN A 6 -4.01 12.28 3.74
N ILE A 7 -3.17 12.24 4.77
CA ILE A 7 -1.72 12.02 4.59
C ILE A 7 -1.40 10.74 3.82
N TYR A 8 -2.23 9.71 3.95
CA TYR A 8 -2.07 8.44 3.24
C TYR A 8 -2.29 8.60 1.74
N LYS A 9 -3.31 9.37 1.34
CA LYS A 9 -3.61 9.63 -0.08
C LYS A 9 -2.47 10.41 -0.70
N TYR A 10 -2.04 11.48 -0.03
CA TYR A 10 -0.91 12.30 -0.48
C TYR A 10 0.35 11.45 -0.71
N ASN A 11 0.67 10.53 0.19
CA ASN A 11 1.83 9.66 0.04
C ASN A 11 1.69 8.71 -1.15
N LEU A 12 0.51 8.10 -1.36
CA LEU A 12 0.27 7.24 -2.51
C LEU A 12 0.30 8.01 -3.84
N GLU A 13 -0.26 9.22 -3.86
CA GLU A 13 -0.19 10.13 -5.00
C GLU A 13 1.26 10.48 -5.32
N THR A 14 2.06 10.83 -4.30
CA THR A 14 3.49 11.09 -4.46
C THR A 14 4.20 9.91 -5.11
N LEU A 15 3.98 8.69 -4.60
CA LEU A 15 4.56 7.47 -5.18
C LEU A 15 4.13 7.28 -6.63
N SER A 16 2.85 7.50 -6.95
CA SER A 16 2.33 7.30 -8.32
C SER A 16 2.96 8.21 -9.38
N THR A 17 3.60 9.31 -8.95
CA THR A 17 4.26 10.27 -9.86
C THR A 17 5.75 10.00 -10.09
N LEU A 18 6.33 8.99 -9.43
CA LEU A 18 7.77 8.73 -9.50
C LEU A 18 8.19 8.16 -10.85
N ASP A 19 9.21 8.78 -11.46
CA ASP A 19 9.90 8.26 -12.64
C ASP A 19 11.16 7.45 -12.26
N GLU A 20 11.81 6.85 -13.26
CA GLU A 20 13.00 5.99 -13.10
C GLU A 20 14.22 6.70 -12.49
N ASN A 21 14.24 8.04 -12.47
CA ASN A 21 15.35 8.84 -11.95
C ASN A 21 15.02 9.52 -10.62
N SER A 22 13.75 9.54 -10.24
CA SER A 22 13.24 10.15 -9.02
C SER A 22 13.72 9.42 -7.78
N THR A 23 14.12 10.16 -6.76
CA THR A 23 14.32 9.63 -5.40
C THR A 23 13.25 10.18 -4.47
N ILE A 24 13.14 9.63 -3.27
CA ILE A 24 12.24 10.14 -2.25
C ILE A 24 12.97 10.36 -0.93
N TYR A 25 12.46 11.32 -0.17
CA TYR A 25 12.76 11.49 1.24
C TYR A 25 11.44 11.66 2.01
N TYR A 26 11.53 11.75 3.34
CA TYR A 26 10.36 12.01 4.16
C TYR A 26 10.58 13.17 5.12
N GLU A 27 9.49 13.86 5.43
CA GLU A 27 9.41 14.88 6.47
C GLU A 27 8.00 14.86 7.05
N GLU A 28 7.86 14.87 8.38
CA GLU A 28 6.55 14.85 9.06
C GLU A 28 5.58 13.72 8.58
N ASN A 29 6.11 12.51 8.34
CA ASN A 29 5.37 11.35 7.80
C ASN A 29 4.81 11.52 6.37
N LYS A 30 5.26 12.54 5.65
CA LYS A 30 4.96 12.76 4.23
C LYS A 30 6.15 12.38 3.37
N LEU A 31 5.86 11.79 2.22
CA LEU A 31 6.85 11.54 1.18
C LEU A 31 6.99 12.76 0.28
N PHE A 32 8.22 13.02 -0.15
CA PHE A 32 8.52 14.08 -1.10
C PHE A 32 9.43 13.56 -2.18
N VAL A 33 9.17 13.98 -3.41
CA VAL A 33 10.01 13.66 -4.57
C VAL A 33 11.24 14.55 -4.54
N GLU A 34 12.39 13.94 -4.78
CA GLU A 34 13.67 14.64 -4.92
C GLU A 34 14.37 14.17 -6.19
N ASN A 35 14.57 15.14 -7.08
CA ASN A 35 15.15 14.94 -8.41
C ASN A 35 16.64 15.34 -8.46
N ARG A 36 17.18 15.87 -7.37
CA ARG A 36 18.60 16.22 -7.28
C ARG A 36 19.43 14.97 -6.95
N MET A 37 20.49 14.75 -7.74
CA MET A 37 21.44 13.63 -7.62
C MET A 37 22.00 13.40 -6.20
N PHE A 38 22.05 14.45 -5.35
CA PHE A 38 22.55 14.36 -3.96
C PHE A 38 21.50 14.68 -2.89
N GLY A 39 20.23 14.86 -3.25
CA GLY A 39 19.20 15.24 -2.28
C GLY A 39 19.01 14.19 -1.18
N ARG A 40 19.19 12.89 -1.50
CA ARG A 40 19.17 11.78 -0.52
C ARG A 40 20.14 11.95 0.66
N PHE A 41 21.31 12.54 0.44
CA PHE A 41 22.34 12.70 1.48
C PHE A 41 22.04 13.88 2.41
N ARG A 42 21.23 14.83 1.94
CA ARG A 42 20.90 16.05 2.69
C ARG A 42 19.87 15.81 3.78
N TYR A 43 18.94 14.90 3.55
CA TYR A 43 17.79 14.72 4.45
C TYR A 43 17.90 13.50 5.36
N GLY A 44 18.94 12.67 5.20
CA GLY A 44 19.10 11.44 5.97
C GLY A 44 18.06 10.40 5.55
N ASN A 45 18.43 9.50 4.65
CA ASN A 45 17.50 8.53 4.08
C ASN A 45 17.24 7.37 5.06
N ASN A 46 16.37 7.58 6.06
CA ASN A 46 15.93 6.48 6.92
C ASN A 46 14.94 5.58 6.15
N GLN A 47 15.49 4.55 5.53
CA GLN A 47 14.75 3.58 4.71
C GLN A 47 13.65 2.85 5.51
N GLU A 48 13.86 2.59 6.80
CA GLU A 48 12.84 1.96 7.63
C GLU A 48 11.63 2.87 7.81
N LYS A 49 11.86 4.18 7.99
CA LYS A 49 10.77 5.13 8.13
C LYS A 49 10.00 5.34 6.84
N ILE A 50 10.70 5.41 5.70
CA ILE A 50 10.08 5.47 4.38
C ILE A 50 9.22 4.23 4.14
N LYS A 51 9.77 3.04 4.43
CA LYS A 51 9.03 1.78 4.36
C LYS A 51 7.74 1.85 5.18
N GLU A 52 7.82 2.29 6.43
CA GLU A 52 6.65 2.42 7.31
C GLU A 52 5.59 3.35 6.71
N ILE A 53 5.99 4.53 6.21
CA ILE A 53 5.07 5.51 5.61
C ILE A 53 4.36 4.92 4.40
N ILE A 54 5.09 4.26 3.50
CA ILE A 54 4.54 3.60 2.31
C ILE A 54 3.53 2.52 2.73
N THR A 55 3.95 1.60 3.61
CA THR A 55 3.16 0.46 4.04
C THR A 55 1.87 0.88 4.74
N VAL A 56 1.94 1.83 5.67
CA VAL A 56 0.74 2.32 6.39
C VAL A 56 -0.22 3.03 5.43
N SER A 57 0.31 3.83 4.50
CA SER A 57 -0.52 4.55 3.52
C SER A 57 -1.25 3.57 2.59
N PHE A 58 -0.56 2.52 2.14
CA PHE A 58 -1.15 1.45 1.34
C PHE A 58 -2.23 0.68 2.13
N TYR A 59 -1.92 0.25 3.36
CA TYR A 59 -2.85 -0.51 4.19
C TYR A 59 -4.15 0.25 4.48
N HIS A 60 -4.09 1.56 4.66
CA HIS A 60 -5.28 2.38 4.87
C HIS A 60 -6.30 2.18 3.75
N TYR A 61 -5.87 2.33 2.50
CA TYR A 61 -6.75 2.23 1.32
C TYR A 61 -7.06 0.78 0.93
N TYR A 62 -6.10 -0.13 1.07
CA TYR A 62 -6.34 -1.57 0.91
C TYR A 62 -7.48 -2.05 1.82
N ASN A 63 -7.46 -1.68 3.10
CA ASN A 63 -8.52 -2.07 4.05
C ASN A 63 -9.87 -1.47 3.67
N GLN A 64 -9.92 -0.24 3.15
CA GLN A 64 -11.16 0.37 2.71
C GLN A 64 -11.76 -0.32 1.48
N LEU A 65 -10.91 -0.76 0.54
CA LEU A 65 -11.35 -1.56 -0.61
C LEU A 65 -11.93 -2.91 -0.16
N LEU A 66 -11.25 -3.61 0.75
CA LEU A 66 -11.75 -4.88 1.32
C LEU A 66 -13.10 -4.73 2.03
N MET A 67 -13.26 -3.64 2.78
CA MET A 67 -14.50 -3.35 3.50
C MET A 67 -15.64 -2.88 2.57
N GLN A 68 -15.40 -2.77 1.26
CA GLN A 68 -16.38 -2.29 0.27
C GLN A 68 -17.00 -0.94 0.66
N LEU A 69 -16.20 -0.05 1.27
CA LEU A 69 -16.68 1.24 1.76
C LEU A 69 -16.96 2.26 0.64
N TYR A 70 -16.64 1.89 -0.61
CA TYR A 70 -16.73 2.75 -1.78
C TYR A 70 -17.77 2.23 -2.77
N LYS A 71 -18.47 3.15 -3.44
CA LYS A 71 -19.25 2.85 -4.65
C LYS A 71 -18.29 2.53 -5.81
N ASP A 72 -18.79 1.88 -6.86
CA ASP A 72 -17.95 1.31 -7.93
C ASP A 72 -16.92 2.28 -8.54
N ASP A 73 -17.29 3.55 -8.78
CA ASP A 73 -16.37 4.55 -9.35
C ASP A 73 -15.23 4.91 -8.38
N ASP A 74 -15.55 5.11 -7.10
CA ASP A 74 -14.56 5.41 -6.05
C ASP A 74 -13.64 4.21 -5.79
N TYR A 75 -14.18 2.99 -5.88
CA TYR A 75 -13.40 1.75 -5.75
C TYR A 75 -12.31 1.68 -6.83
N ASN A 76 -12.67 1.89 -8.10
CA ASN A 76 -11.72 1.79 -9.21
C ASN A 76 -10.65 2.87 -9.13
N ASN A 77 -11.01 4.09 -8.70
CA ASN A 77 -10.05 5.17 -8.49
C ASN A 77 -9.01 4.81 -7.42
N ILE A 78 -9.45 4.28 -6.26
CA ILE A 78 -8.53 3.87 -5.20
C ILE A 78 -7.71 2.65 -5.60
N TYR A 79 -8.30 1.66 -6.28
CA TYR A 79 -7.58 0.50 -6.77
C TYR A 79 -6.46 0.90 -7.76
N ASN A 80 -6.75 1.81 -8.69
CA ASN A 80 -5.76 2.34 -9.62
C ASN A 80 -4.67 3.13 -8.89
N LEU A 81 -5.03 3.96 -7.90
CA LEU A 81 -4.04 4.66 -7.08
C LEU A 81 -3.06 3.70 -6.39
N LEU A 82 -3.55 2.59 -5.83
CA LEU A 82 -2.70 1.55 -5.22
C LEU A 82 -1.78 0.90 -6.26
N LYS A 83 -2.31 0.58 -7.44
CA LYS A 83 -1.54 -0.01 -8.55
C LYS A 83 -0.44 0.95 -9.04
N ASP A 84 -0.77 2.22 -9.23
CA ASP A 84 0.16 3.23 -9.73
C ASP A 84 1.24 3.54 -8.69
N ALA A 85 0.90 3.55 -7.40
CA ALA A 85 1.88 3.66 -6.32
C ALA A 85 2.89 2.48 -6.33
N ILE A 86 2.43 1.25 -6.59
CA ILE A 86 3.33 0.08 -6.74
C ILE A 86 4.26 0.25 -7.95
N THR A 87 3.75 0.79 -9.06
CA THR A 87 4.57 1.13 -10.24
C THR A 87 5.63 2.17 -9.89
N GLY A 88 5.28 3.20 -9.13
CA GLY A 88 6.25 4.18 -8.62
C GLY A 88 7.36 3.55 -7.77
N ILE A 89 7.01 2.59 -6.91
CA ILE A 89 8.01 1.85 -6.11
C ILE A 89 8.92 0.98 -6.99
N LEU A 90 8.40 0.41 -8.08
CA LEU A 90 9.23 -0.28 -9.08
C LEU A 90 10.24 0.67 -9.73
N ASN A 91 9.81 1.90 -10.04
CA ASN A 91 10.71 2.90 -10.61
C ASN A 91 11.82 3.27 -9.60
N LEU A 92 11.49 3.36 -8.31
CA LEU A 92 12.49 3.52 -7.26
C LEU A 92 13.48 2.35 -7.22
N SER A 93 13.01 1.09 -7.22
CA SER A 93 13.93 -0.05 -7.15
C SER A 93 14.84 -0.17 -8.37
N ASN A 94 14.40 0.32 -9.53
CA ASN A 94 15.20 0.37 -10.76
C ASN A 94 16.11 1.61 -10.85
N ASN A 95 15.96 2.61 -9.98
CA ASN A 95 16.70 3.86 -10.09
C ASN A 95 18.21 3.65 -9.94
N ILE A 96 18.97 4.00 -10.98
CA ILE A 96 20.42 3.83 -11.05
C ILE A 96 21.18 4.63 -9.98
N ASN A 97 20.57 5.70 -9.45
CA ASN A 97 21.17 6.55 -8.43
C ASN A 97 21.12 5.93 -7.04
N LEU A 98 20.28 4.92 -6.80
CA LEU A 98 20.17 4.24 -5.49
C LEU A 98 21.26 3.19 -5.30
N ILE A 99 21.69 3.01 -4.05
CA ILE A 99 22.55 1.89 -3.68
C ILE A 99 21.75 0.59 -3.64
N GLU A 100 22.43 -0.54 -3.80
CA GLU A 100 21.81 -1.87 -3.90
C GLU A 100 20.94 -2.21 -2.68
N GLU A 101 21.34 -1.79 -1.48
CA GLU A 101 20.57 -1.99 -0.25
C GLU A 101 19.23 -1.25 -0.27
N GLU A 102 19.21 -0.02 -0.77
CA GLU A 102 17.97 0.78 -0.92
C GLU A 102 17.03 0.12 -1.94
N LYS A 103 17.58 -0.35 -3.06
CA LYS A 103 16.80 -1.06 -4.09
C LYS A 103 16.12 -2.31 -3.52
N LYS A 104 16.84 -3.11 -2.74
CA LYS A 104 16.31 -4.30 -2.07
C LYS A 104 15.15 -3.98 -1.12
N VAL A 105 15.21 -2.84 -0.42
CA VAL A 105 14.10 -2.39 0.44
C VAL A 105 12.86 -2.11 -0.41
N TYR A 106 13.00 -1.33 -1.48
CA TYR A 106 11.87 -1.00 -2.36
C TYR A 106 11.30 -2.22 -3.07
N ASP A 107 12.14 -3.14 -3.55
CA ASP A 107 11.68 -4.40 -4.14
C ASP A 107 10.95 -5.29 -3.13
N SER A 108 11.44 -5.37 -1.90
CA SER A 108 10.75 -6.12 -0.84
C SER A 108 9.37 -5.54 -0.56
N ILE A 109 9.25 -4.20 -0.48
CA ILE A 109 7.96 -3.52 -0.28
C ILE A 109 7.04 -3.81 -1.47
N ARG A 110 7.53 -3.62 -2.70
CA ARG A 110 6.79 -3.85 -3.93
C ARG A 110 6.20 -5.26 -3.99
N ILE A 111 6.98 -6.28 -3.64
CA ILE A 111 6.52 -7.67 -3.62
C ILE A 111 5.40 -7.87 -2.59
N GLU A 112 5.55 -7.30 -1.39
CA GLU A 112 4.53 -7.39 -0.33
C GLU A 112 3.21 -6.73 -0.78
N LEU A 113 3.27 -5.51 -1.32
CA LEU A 113 2.09 -4.77 -1.74
C LEU A 113 1.39 -5.40 -2.95
N ASN A 114 2.14 -5.97 -3.90
CA ASN A 114 1.56 -6.71 -5.01
C ASN A 114 0.78 -7.94 -4.55
N LYS A 115 1.27 -8.68 -3.54
CA LYS A 115 0.54 -9.83 -2.98
C LYS A 115 -0.81 -9.40 -2.41
N LEU A 116 -0.84 -8.28 -1.70
CA LEU A 116 -2.07 -7.72 -1.15
C LEU A 116 -3.04 -7.30 -2.27
N LEU A 117 -2.56 -6.61 -3.31
CA LEU A 117 -3.41 -6.17 -4.41
C LEU A 117 -4.00 -7.36 -5.20
N LEU A 118 -3.25 -8.46 -5.32
CA LEU A 118 -3.71 -9.72 -5.90
C LEU A 118 -4.85 -10.35 -5.07
N GLU A 119 -4.79 -10.29 -3.73
CA GLU A 119 -5.87 -10.78 -2.86
C GLU A 119 -7.20 -10.08 -3.18
N ILE A 120 -7.18 -8.74 -3.32
CA ILE A 120 -8.37 -7.95 -3.70
C ILE A 120 -8.94 -8.40 -5.05
N TYR A 121 -8.07 -8.60 -6.04
CA TYR A 121 -8.49 -9.03 -7.38
C TYR A 121 -9.19 -10.40 -7.32
N LEU A 122 -8.60 -11.35 -6.62
CA LEU A 122 -9.15 -12.70 -6.46
C LEU A 122 -10.46 -12.71 -5.68
N GLU A 123 -10.59 -11.90 -4.63
CA GLU A 123 -11.85 -11.77 -3.89
C GLU A 123 -12.98 -11.20 -4.77
N LYS A 124 -12.66 -10.22 -5.63
CA LYS A 124 -13.63 -9.64 -6.57
C LYS A 124 -14.07 -10.65 -7.63
N THR A 125 -13.14 -11.38 -8.24
CA THR A 125 -13.49 -12.42 -9.23
C THR A 125 -14.30 -13.57 -8.61
N ASN A 126 -13.93 -14.00 -7.40
CA ASN A 126 -14.69 -15.04 -6.67
C ASN A 126 -16.08 -14.55 -6.26
N TYR A 127 -16.27 -13.26 -5.97
CA TYR A 127 -17.59 -12.69 -5.72
C TYR A 127 -18.47 -12.78 -6.97
N ASP A 128 -17.95 -12.36 -8.12
CA ASP A 128 -18.71 -12.38 -9.39
C ASP A 128 -19.09 -13.81 -9.81
N ASP A 129 -18.20 -14.79 -9.61
CA ASP A 129 -18.49 -16.21 -9.87
C ASP A 129 -19.52 -16.82 -8.90
N ASN A 130 -19.63 -16.31 -7.66
CA ASN A 130 -20.55 -16.79 -6.62
C ASN A 130 -21.90 -16.08 -6.63
N VAL A 131 -22.00 -14.83 -7.08
CA VAL A 131 -23.28 -14.13 -7.33
C VAL A 131 -24.09 -14.87 -8.40
N ILE A 132 -23.42 -15.55 -9.32
CA ILE A 132 -24.04 -16.42 -10.33
C ILE A 132 -24.56 -17.74 -9.73
N LYS A 133 -24.08 -18.15 -8.53
CA LYS A 133 -24.35 -19.50 -7.99
C LYS A 133 -25.23 -19.63 -6.76
N ASP A 134 -25.33 -18.70 -5.82
CA ASP A 134 -26.26 -18.95 -4.71
C ASP A 134 -26.74 -17.75 -3.88
N LYS A 135 -28.07 -17.63 -3.76
CA LYS A 135 -28.74 -16.63 -2.91
C LYS A 135 -28.83 -17.04 -1.43
N ASN A 136 -28.32 -18.22 -1.03
CA ASN A 136 -28.61 -18.79 0.29
C ASN A 136 -27.41 -18.96 1.26
N GLU A 137 -26.17 -18.58 0.92
CA GLU A 137 -24.99 -18.78 1.80
C GLU A 137 -24.29 -17.51 2.31
N LYS A 138 -25.01 -16.38 2.41
CA LYS A 138 -24.46 -15.10 2.92
C LYS A 138 -23.82 -15.18 4.32
N CYS A 139 -24.18 -16.15 5.15
CA CYS A 139 -23.70 -16.25 6.53
C CYS A 139 -22.32 -16.91 6.67
N SER A 140 -21.93 -17.78 5.73
CA SER A 140 -20.64 -18.51 5.78
C SER A 140 -19.45 -17.60 5.41
N TYR A 141 -19.65 -16.73 4.42
CA TYR A 141 -18.60 -15.84 3.90
C TYR A 141 -18.23 -14.70 4.86
N PHE A 142 -19.20 -14.12 5.56
CA PHE A 142 -18.94 -13.11 6.60
C PHE A 142 -18.11 -13.71 7.75
N MET A 143 -18.36 -14.97 8.10
CA MET A 143 -17.61 -15.66 9.14
C MET A 143 -16.17 -15.98 8.68
N ASN A 144 -15.96 -16.37 7.42
CA ASN A 144 -14.62 -16.62 6.89
C ASN A 144 -13.77 -15.33 6.77
N SER A 145 -14.36 -14.24 6.31
CA SER A 145 -13.68 -12.94 6.26
C SER A 145 -13.38 -12.40 7.67
N LEU A 146 -14.29 -12.58 8.63
CA LEU A 146 -14.02 -12.29 10.04
C LEU A 146 -12.92 -13.19 10.64
N ILE A 147 -12.82 -14.46 10.26
CA ILE A 147 -11.76 -15.37 10.71
C ILE A 147 -10.39 -14.93 10.16
N ILE A 148 -10.32 -14.53 8.90
CA ILE A 148 -9.10 -14.00 8.28
C ILE A 148 -8.70 -12.67 8.96
N LEU A 149 -9.65 -11.77 9.19
CA LEU A 149 -9.41 -10.50 9.89
C LEU A 149 -8.96 -10.74 11.34
N LYS A 150 -9.60 -11.66 12.06
CA LYS A 150 -9.24 -12.06 13.43
C LYS A 150 -7.82 -12.64 13.48
N ASN A 151 -7.43 -13.46 12.50
CA ASN A 151 -6.09 -14.02 12.42
C ASN A 151 -5.01 -12.97 12.06
N LYS A 152 -5.35 -11.99 11.21
CA LYS A 152 -4.47 -10.86 10.86
C LYS A 152 -4.29 -9.89 12.06
N ILE A 153 -5.34 -9.55 12.80
CA ILE A 153 -5.27 -8.75 14.04
C ILE A 153 -4.43 -9.46 15.11
N LYS A 154 -4.57 -10.78 15.26
CA LYS A 154 -3.75 -11.57 16.19
C LYS A 154 -2.26 -11.46 15.88
N ARG A 155 -1.88 -11.47 14.60
CA ARG A 155 -0.49 -11.29 14.16
C ARG A 155 0.01 -9.86 14.38
N LEU A 156 -0.84 -8.85 14.16
CA LEU A 156 -0.51 -7.45 14.43
C LEU A 156 -0.25 -7.18 15.92
N VAL A 157 -1.09 -7.73 16.80
CA VAL A 157 -0.94 -7.62 18.27
C VAL A 157 0.33 -8.34 18.75
N ILE A 158 0.68 -9.49 18.17
CA ILE A 158 1.95 -10.18 18.47
C ILE A 158 3.16 -9.35 18.01
N TYR A 159 3.07 -8.69 16.86
CA TYR A 159 4.15 -7.87 16.33
C TYR A 159 4.39 -6.62 17.21
N VAL A 160 3.32 -5.95 17.63
CA VAL A 160 3.39 -4.80 18.55
C VAL A 160 3.85 -5.24 19.96
N GLY A 161 3.37 -6.38 20.46
CA GLY A 161 3.75 -6.90 21.79
C GLY A 161 5.22 -7.32 21.91
N ASN A 162 5.86 -7.73 20.81
CA ASN A 162 7.30 -8.04 20.77
C ASN A 162 8.17 -6.79 20.56
N PHE A 163 7.58 -5.64 20.25
CA PHE A 163 8.28 -4.37 20.02
C PHE A 163 8.43 -3.54 21.30
N PHE A 164 7.63 -3.82 22.33
CA PHE A 164 7.64 -3.15 23.65
C PHE A 164 8.34 -3.98 24.75
N LYS A 165 9.18 -4.96 24.37
CA LYS A 165 9.98 -5.78 25.30
C LYS A 165 11.47 -5.56 25.11
#